data_AF-A0A6M2E5B0-F1
#
_entry.id   AF-A0A6M2E5B0-F1
#
_cell.length_a   1.000
_cell.length_b   1.000
_cell.length_c   1.000
_cell.angle_alpha   90.00
_cell.angle_beta   90.00
_cell.angle_gamma   90.00
#
_symmetry.space_group_name_H-M   'P 1'
#
loop_
_entity.id
_entity.type
_entity.pdbx_description
1 polymer ?
#
loop_
_entity_poly.entity_id
_entity_poly.type
_entity_poly.pdbx_seq_one_letter_code
_entity_poly.pdbx_strand_id
1 'polypeptide(L)'
;MPGIWLDIVWSLALLDRVQQSHLDSVLQRHFYTPLLEDTSLASPARQKLLNLIAVSDLEFPEGPPFPKEEVDSIIENHKVPEAGALQRSVREALTQLAPLGRYLSSTPSLPYGITADGELIVDKNAQPVLLESKPLPNHNRIVLVVLDYKDLTLQSQVPTGSNALRIRLLKHLGYKVLQVPYTEYDDKKPVLQKVKYLHEKPAPVCC
;
A
#
# COMPACT_ATOMS: atom_id res chain seq x y z
N MET A 1 18.73 17.60 13.97
CA MET A 1 18.63 17.27 12.54
C MET A 1 17.25 16.69 12.28
N PRO A 2 16.33 17.42 11.62
CA PRO A 2 14.94 16.99 11.43
C PRO A 2 14.79 15.60 10.79
N GLY A 3 15.69 15.24 9.86
CA GLY A 3 15.69 13.91 9.22
C GLY A 3 15.86 12.74 10.21
N ILE A 4 16.75 12.88 11.21
CA ILE A 4 16.97 11.81 12.21
C ILE A 4 15.71 11.60 13.07
N TRP A 5 15.04 12.68 13.46
CA TRP A 5 13.81 12.57 14.25
C TRP A 5 12.67 11.96 13.43
N LEU A 6 12.54 12.35 12.16
CA LEU A 6 11.60 11.70 11.24
C LEU A 6 11.89 10.19 11.14
N ASP A 7 13.15 9.78 11.05
CA ASP A 7 13.54 8.37 11.00
C ASP A 7 13.16 7.61 12.28
N ILE A 8 13.34 8.22 13.45
CA ILE A 8 12.95 7.62 14.74
C ILE A 8 11.43 7.42 14.80
N VAL A 9 10.64 8.47 14.51
CA VAL A 9 9.18 8.38 14.54
C VAL A 9 8.66 7.38 13.50
N TRP A 10 9.28 7.37 12.32
CA TRP A 10 9.02 6.38 11.29
C TRP A 10 9.28 4.95 11.78
N SER A 11 10.43 4.68 12.39
CA SER A 11 10.75 3.37 12.96
C SER A 11 9.76 2.96 14.07
N LEU A 12 9.33 3.90 14.91
CA LEU A 12 8.29 3.62 15.92
C LEU A 12 6.96 3.24 15.27
N ALA A 13 6.56 3.89 14.17
CA ALA A 13 5.36 3.55 13.44
C ALA A 13 5.45 2.16 12.80
N LEU A 14 6.60 1.82 12.18
CA LEU A 14 6.85 0.48 11.63
C LEU A 14 6.74 -0.63 12.68
N LEU A 15 7.14 -0.34 13.92
CA LEU A 15 7.16 -1.28 15.03
C LEU A 15 5.87 -1.30 15.85
N ASP A 16 4.85 -0.53 15.45
CA ASP A 16 3.61 -0.37 16.21
C ASP A 16 3.81 0.17 17.63
N ARG A 17 4.78 1.08 17.79
CA ARG A 17 5.17 1.72 19.06
C ARG A 17 5.05 3.25 19.03
N VAL A 18 4.50 3.81 17.95
CA VAL A 18 4.29 5.26 17.84
C VAL A 18 3.16 5.71 18.79
N GLN A 19 3.20 6.97 19.18
CA GLN A 19 2.21 7.60 20.04
C GLN A 19 1.79 8.92 19.38
N GLN A 20 0.62 9.45 19.74
CA GLN A 20 0.12 10.71 19.20
C GLN A 20 1.15 11.84 19.31
N SER A 21 1.83 11.96 20.46
CA SER A 21 2.86 12.99 20.68
C SER A 21 4.04 12.88 19.70
N HIS A 22 4.40 11.67 19.27
CA HIS A 22 5.42 11.46 18.24
C HIS A 22 4.94 11.94 16.88
N LEU A 23 3.68 11.65 16.52
CA LEU A 23 3.07 12.08 15.27
C LEU A 23 2.94 13.61 15.23
N ASP A 24 2.40 14.22 16.29
CA ASP A 24 2.25 15.67 16.42
C ASP A 24 3.60 16.40 16.24
N SER A 25 4.70 15.79 16.69
CA SER A 25 6.03 16.39 16.60
C SER A 25 6.59 16.46 15.16
N VAL A 26 6.11 15.60 14.24
CA VAL A 26 6.61 15.53 12.86
C VAL A 26 5.60 15.97 11.81
N LEU A 27 4.30 15.99 12.15
CA LEU A 27 3.21 16.43 11.28
C LEU A 27 2.92 17.93 11.38
N GLN A 28 3.74 18.68 12.12
CA GLN A 28 3.69 20.13 12.12
C GLN A 28 4.35 20.71 10.86
N ARG A 29 3.69 21.68 10.21
CA ARG A 29 4.17 22.32 8.98
C ARG A 29 5.62 22.81 9.04
N HIS A 30 5.98 23.49 10.13
CA HIS A 30 7.35 23.97 10.31
C HIS A 30 8.40 22.86 10.42
N PHE A 31 8.00 21.63 10.79
CA PHE A 31 8.89 20.48 10.83
C PHE A 31 9.08 19.86 9.45
N TYR A 32 7.99 19.59 8.72
CA TYR A 32 8.07 18.84 7.47
C TYR A 32 8.41 19.71 6.25
N THR A 33 8.05 21.00 6.21
CA THR A 33 8.30 21.86 5.04
C THR A 33 9.78 21.88 4.62
N PRO A 34 10.76 22.09 5.53
CA PRO A 34 12.17 22.07 5.15
C PRO A 34 12.65 20.72 4.59
N LEU A 35 12.07 19.61 5.07
CA LEU A 35 12.40 18.26 4.59
C LEU A 35 11.87 17.99 3.17
N LEU A 36 10.80 18.67 2.78
CA LEU A 36 10.20 18.57 1.45
C LEU A 36 10.86 19.49 0.43
N GLU A 37 11.48 20.59 0.88
CA GLU A 37 12.22 21.54 0.03
C GLU A 37 13.65 21.06 -0.26
N ASP A 38 14.27 20.29 0.65
CA ASP A 38 15.57 19.68 0.42
C ASP A 38 15.48 18.56 -0.61
N THR A 39 15.96 18.82 -1.83
CA THR A 39 15.90 17.88 -2.95
C THR A 39 16.61 16.55 -2.69
N SER A 40 17.60 16.53 -1.79
CA SER A 40 18.35 15.31 -1.44
C SER A 40 17.56 14.37 -0.52
N LEU A 41 16.71 14.94 0.34
CA LEU A 41 15.91 14.21 1.33
C LEU A 41 14.45 14.05 0.92
N ALA A 42 13.98 14.85 -0.04
CA ALA A 42 12.57 15.00 -0.35
C ALA A 42 11.86 13.69 -0.68
N SER A 43 12.45 12.79 -1.48
CA SER A 43 11.74 11.56 -1.88
C SER A 43 11.52 10.59 -0.70
N PRO A 44 12.56 10.18 0.06
CA PRO A 44 12.37 9.36 1.25
C PRO A 44 11.54 10.05 2.35
N ALA A 45 11.71 11.36 2.53
CA ALA A 45 10.94 12.12 3.52
C ALA A 45 9.45 12.17 3.17
N ARG A 46 9.09 12.42 1.90
CA ARG A 46 7.69 12.42 1.42
C ARG A 46 7.01 11.10 1.74
N GLN A 47 7.63 9.97 1.40
CA GLN A 47 7.03 8.65 1.65
C GLN A 47 6.79 8.41 3.15
N LYS A 48 7.77 8.75 4.00
CA LYS A 48 7.63 8.59 5.46
C LYS A 48 6.51 9.48 5.99
N LEU A 49 6.47 10.75 5.57
CA LEU A 49 5.43 11.69 5.98
C LEU A 49 4.04 11.22 5.55
N LEU A 50 3.85 10.80 4.30
CA LEU A 50 2.58 10.26 3.82
C LEU A 50 2.12 9.05 4.63
N ASN A 51 3.03 8.13 4.95
CA ASN A 51 2.71 6.98 5.78
C ASN A 51 2.39 7.37 7.23
N LEU A 52 3.08 8.37 7.80
CA LEU A 52 2.80 8.87 9.16
C LEU A 52 1.49 9.64 9.24
N ILE A 53 1.12 10.39 8.19
CA ILE A 53 -0.20 11.00 8.04
C ILE A 53 -1.26 9.89 8.05
N ALA A 54 -1.08 8.84 7.23
CA ALA A 54 -2.01 7.72 7.20
C ALA A 54 -2.12 7.02 8.58
N VAL A 55 -1.00 6.81 9.27
CA VAL A 55 -1.01 6.25 10.64
C VAL A 55 -1.80 7.16 11.59
N SER A 56 -1.56 8.47 11.56
CA SER A 56 -2.29 9.42 12.41
C SER A 56 -3.79 9.36 12.17
N ASP A 57 -4.22 9.49 10.92
CA ASP A 57 -5.64 9.55 10.59
C ASP A 57 -6.37 8.21 10.80
N LEU A 58 -5.69 7.07 10.58
CA LEU A 58 -6.33 5.74 10.58
C LEU A 58 -6.19 4.97 11.90
N GLU A 59 -5.12 5.21 12.66
CA GLU A 59 -4.82 4.50 13.90
C GLU A 59 -5.07 5.39 15.15
N PHE A 60 -5.16 6.71 14.98
CA PHE A 60 -5.41 7.68 16.07
C PHE A 60 -6.56 8.66 15.74
N PRO A 61 -7.81 8.16 15.59
CA PRO A 61 -8.94 8.93 15.06
C PRO A 61 -9.45 10.06 16.00
N GLU A 62 -8.96 10.14 17.23
CA GLU A 62 -9.33 11.19 18.18
C GLU A 62 -8.70 12.56 17.85
N GLY A 63 -7.64 12.57 17.01
CA GLY A 63 -7.02 13.79 16.52
C GLY A 63 -7.77 14.42 15.34
N PRO A 64 -7.57 15.72 15.07
CA PRO A 64 -8.09 16.32 13.84
C PRO A 64 -7.43 15.65 12.62
N PRO A 65 -8.20 15.34 11.55
CA PRO A 65 -7.63 14.73 10.35
C PRO A 65 -6.66 15.70 9.68
N PHE A 66 -5.63 15.15 9.05
CA PHE A 66 -4.68 15.97 8.32
C PHE A 66 -5.36 16.68 7.13
N PRO A 67 -5.04 17.96 6.83
CA PRO A 67 -5.69 18.69 5.73
C PRO A 67 -5.49 18.00 4.38
N LYS A 68 -6.60 17.68 3.70
CA LYS A 68 -6.58 16.88 2.47
C LYS A 68 -5.76 17.55 1.37
N GLU A 69 -5.85 18.86 1.24
CA GLU A 69 -5.13 19.64 0.22
C GLU A 69 -3.60 19.52 0.39
N GLU A 70 -3.13 19.40 1.64
CA GLU A 70 -1.71 19.17 1.92
C GLU A 70 -1.29 17.74 1.58
N VAL A 71 -2.13 16.75 1.90
CA VAL A 71 -1.87 15.36 1.50
C VAL A 71 -1.75 15.25 -0.02
N ASP A 72 -2.73 15.81 -0.75
CA ASP A 72 -2.76 15.79 -2.21
C ASP A 72 -1.51 16.48 -2.80
N SER A 73 -1.11 17.63 -2.26
CA SER A 73 0.12 18.33 -2.67
C SER A 73 1.39 17.50 -2.44
N ILE A 74 1.49 16.76 -1.33
CA ILE A 74 2.63 15.89 -1.05
C ILE A 74 2.65 14.69 -2.01
N ILE A 75 1.49 14.13 -2.34
CA ILE A 75 1.33 13.01 -3.29
C ILE A 75 1.74 13.41 -4.71
N GLU A 76 1.27 14.55 -5.22
CA GLU A 76 1.59 15.01 -6.58
C GLU A 76 3.11 15.15 -6.81
N ASN A 77 3.84 15.48 -5.76
CA ASN A 77 5.30 15.63 -5.78
C ASN A 77 6.05 14.32 -5.45
N HIS A 78 5.34 13.23 -5.18
CA HIS A 78 5.91 11.94 -4.87
C HIS A 78 6.05 11.08 -6.14
N LYS A 79 7.28 10.66 -6.45
CA LYS A 79 7.55 9.77 -7.58
C LYS A 79 7.37 8.32 -7.15
N VAL A 80 6.35 7.67 -7.69
CA VAL A 80 6.18 6.22 -7.54
C VAL A 80 7.22 5.51 -8.43
N PRO A 81 8.03 4.58 -7.88
CA PRO A 81 8.98 3.79 -8.66
C PRO A 81 8.29 2.99 -9.78
N GLU A 82 8.99 2.78 -10.89
CA GLU A 82 8.52 1.91 -11.96
C GLU A 82 8.34 0.46 -11.49
N ALA A 83 7.38 -0.23 -12.11
CA ALA A 83 7.07 -1.61 -11.76
C ALA A 83 8.21 -2.58 -12.15
N GLY A 84 8.64 -3.38 -11.17
CA GLY A 84 9.61 -4.46 -11.35
C GLY A 84 9.10 -5.59 -12.25
N ALA A 85 9.98 -6.53 -12.60
CA ALA A 85 9.64 -7.66 -13.47
C ALA A 85 8.55 -8.55 -12.87
N LEU A 86 8.66 -8.87 -11.59
CA LEU A 86 7.66 -9.65 -10.86
C LEU A 86 6.29 -8.97 -10.87
N GLN A 87 6.24 -7.67 -10.52
CA GLN A 87 5.02 -6.86 -10.54
C GLN A 87 4.36 -6.86 -11.92
N ARG A 88 5.14 -6.65 -12.99
CA ARG A 88 4.65 -6.71 -14.36
C ARG A 88 4.08 -8.08 -14.70
N SER A 89 4.79 -9.16 -14.39
CA SER A 89 4.29 -10.51 -14.68
C SER A 89 3.01 -10.83 -13.92
N VAL A 90 2.89 -10.42 -12.66
CA VAL A 90 1.67 -10.63 -11.86
C VAL A 90 0.50 -9.83 -12.44
N ARG A 91 0.73 -8.56 -12.82
CA ARG A 91 -0.30 -7.73 -13.49
C ARG A 91 -0.77 -8.36 -14.80
N GLU A 92 0.14 -8.88 -15.62
CA GLU A 92 -0.21 -9.60 -16.86
C GLU A 92 -1.04 -10.86 -16.60
N ALA A 93 -0.72 -11.63 -15.56
CA ALA A 93 -1.51 -12.80 -15.19
C ALA A 93 -2.90 -12.41 -14.65
N LEU A 94 -3.01 -11.31 -13.89
CA LEU A 94 -4.29 -10.80 -13.40
C LEU A 94 -5.24 -10.38 -14.53
N THR A 95 -4.74 -9.81 -15.63
CA THR A 95 -5.62 -9.42 -16.76
C THR A 95 -6.28 -10.61 -17.44
N GLN A 96 -5.74 -11.83 -17.28
CA GLN A 96 -6.36 -13.07 -17.74
C GLN A 96 -7.51 -13.54 -16.84
N LEU A 97 -7.52 -13.13 -15.56
CA LEU A 97 -8.59 -13.44 -14.62
C LEU A 97 -9.74 -12.44 -14.69
N ALA A 98 -9.41 -11.17 -14.86
CA ALA A 98 -10.36 -10.07 -14.84
C ALA A 98 -9.97 -9.02 -15.89
N PRO A 99 -10.86 -8.68 -16.83
CA PRO A 99 -10.59 -7.63 -17.81
C PRO A 99 -10.19 -6.30 -17.16
N LEU A 100 -9.02 -5.80 -17.56
CA LEU A 100 -8.44 -4.53 -17.09
C LEU A 100 -9.39 -3.36 -17.40
N GLY A 101 -9.47 -2.40 -16.49
CA GLY A 101 -10.31 -1.20 -16.60
C GLY A 101 -11.79 -1.45 -16.30
N ARG A 102 -12.27 -2.69 -16.44
CA ARG A 102 -13.66 -3.06 -16.17
C ARG A 102 -13.85 -3.70 -14.79
N TYR A 103 -13.01 -4.66 -14.45
CA TYR A 103 -13.07 -5.42 -13.20
C TYR A 103 -11.78 -5.33 -12.37
N LEU A 104 -10.69 -4.89 -13.00
CA LEU A 104 -9.35 -4.81 -12.42
C LEU A 104 -8.71 -3.45 -12.71
N SER A 105 -8.17 -2.81 -11.68
CA SER A 105 -7.29 -1.65 -11.79
C SER A 105 -5.86 -2.10 -11.51
N SER A 106 -4.91 -1.81 -12.40
CA SER A 106 -3.48 -2.14 -12.19
C SER A 106 -2.71 -1.05 -11.48
N THR A 107 -3.26 0.16 -11.41
CA THR A 107 -2.70 1.35 -10.75
C THR A 107 -3.81 2.06 -9.98
N PRO A 108 -4.34 1.44 -8.91
CA PRO A 108 -5.41 2.06 -8.13
C PRO A 108 -4.92 3.35 -7.47
N SER A 109 -5.76 4.38 -7.50
CA SER A 109 -5.54 5.62 -6.75
C SER A 109 -6.09 5.41 -5.34
N LEU A 110 -5.19 5.28 -4.36
CA LEU A 110 -5.53 5.04 -2.97
C LEU A 110 -5.21 6.27 -2.11
N PRO A 111 -5.92 6.47 -0.97
CA PRO A 111 -5.62 7.54 -0.04
C PRO A 111 -4.16 7.54 0.44
N TYR A 112 -3.68 8.72 0.84
CA TYR A 112 -2.35 8.92 1.43
C TYR A 112 -1.16 8.50 0.55
N GLY A 113 -1.36 8.33 -0.76
CA GLY A 113 -0.31 7.90 -1.67
C GLY A 113 0.16 6.45 -1.42
N ILE A 114 -0.62 5.67 -0.67
CA ILE A 114 -0.35 4.25 -0.47
C ILE A 114 -0.48 3.54 -1.82
N THR A 115 0.44 2.65 -2.15
CA THR A 115 0.44 1.96 -3.44
C THR A 115 -0.18 0.57 -3.32
N ALA A 116 -0.79 0.09 -4.40
CA ALA A 116 -1.17 -1.31 -4.58
C ALA A 116 -0.84 -1.74 -6.02
N ASP A 117 -0.54 -3.02 -6.19
CA ASP A 117 -0.14 -3.59 -7.48
C ASP A 117 -1.34 -3.95 -8.36
N GLY A 118 -2.53 -4.01 -7.74
CA GLY A 118 -3.83 -4.00 -8.39
C GLY A 118 -4.98 -3.85 -7.39
N GLU A 119 -6.17 -3.55 -7.89
CA GLU A 119 -7.43 -3.50 -7.13
C GLU A 119 -8.53 -4.19 -7.92
N LEU A 120 -9.35 -4.99 -7.23
CA LEU A 120 -10.53 -5.64 -7.77
C LEU A 120 -11.64 -5.68 -6.72
N ILE A 121 -12.90 -5.72 -7.17
CA ILE A 121 -14.06 -5.85 -6.29
C ILE A 121 -14.65 -7.24 -6.54
N VAL A 122 -14.96 -7.97 -5.48
CA VAL A 122 -15.66 -9.27 -5.57
C VAL A 122 -16.91 -9.30 -4.73
N ASP A 123 -17.89 -10.08 -5.16
CA ASP A 123 -19.10 -10.37 -4.38
C ASP A 123 -18.85 -11.44 -3.28
N LYS A 124 -19.92 -11.85 -2.60
CA LYS A 124 -19.88 -12.90 -1.57
C LYS A 124 -19.45 -14.28 -2.08
N ASN A 125 -19.53 -14.51 -3.40
CA ASN A 125 -19.15 -15.76 -4.06
C ASN A 125 -17.77 -15.66 -4.71
N ALA A 126 -16.98 -14.63 -4.37
CA ALA A 126 -15.69 -14.31 -4.96
C ALA A 126 -15.73 -14.04 -6.49
N GLN A 127 -16.89 -13.66 -7.03
CA GLN A 127 -17.03 -13.31 -8.44
C GLN A 127 -16.65 -11.84 -8.66
N PRO A 128 -15.84 -11.51 -9.70
CA PRO A 128 -15.49 -10.13 -10.01
C PRO A 128 -16.71 -9.25 -10.28
N VAL A 129 -16.69 -8.04 -9.70
CA VAL A 129 -17.71 -7.01 -9.88
C VAL A 129 -17.08 -5.80 -10.58
N LEU A 130 -17.87 -5.09 -11.37
CA LEU A 130 -17.43 -3.88 -12.06
C LEU A 130 -16.86 -2.86 -11.05
N LEU A 131 -15.72 -2.26 -11.38
CA LEU A 131 -15.09 -1.24 -10.53
C LEU A 131 -15.99 -0.02 -10.31
N GLU A 132 -16.78 0.35 -11.32
CA GLU A 132 -17.72 1.48 -11.29
C GLU A 132 -19.04 1.15 -10.57
N SER A 133 -19.23 -0.11 -10.16
CA SER A 133 -20.47 -0.49 -9.47
C SER A 133 -20.62 0.23 -8.15
N LYS A 134 -21.86 0.53 -7.77
CA LYS A 134 -22.14 1.08 -6.45
C LYS A 134 -21.66 0.09 -5.37
N PRO A 135 -20.96 0.55 -4.32
CA PRO A 135 -20.57 -0.31 -3.22
C PRO A 135 -21.80 -0.98 -2.60
N LEU A 136 -21.76 -2.30 -2.45
CA LEU A 136 -22.78 -3.08 -1.75
C LEU A 136 -22.17 -3.69 -0.47
N PRO A 137 -22.96 -3.95 0.59
CA PRO A 137 -22.43 -4.49 1.85
C PRO A 137 -21.67 -5.82 1.71
N ASN A 138 -22.01 -6.62 0.69
CA ASN A 138 -21.39 -7.91 0.42
C ASN A 138 -20.23 -7.83 -0.58
N HIS A 139 -19.89 -6.62 -1.05
CA HIS A 139 -18.74 -6.42 -1.92
C HIS A 139 -17.47 -6.28 -1.07
N ASN A 140 -16.45 -7.02 -1.45
CA ASN A 140 -15.13 -6.94 -0.85
C ASN A 140 -14.17 -6.28 -1.84
N ARG A 141 -13.51 -5.20 -1.41
CA ARG A 141 -12.43 -4.58 -2.19
C ARG A 141 -11.13 -5.30 -1.85
N ILE A 142 -10.55 -5.96 -2.83
CA ILE A 142 -9.29 -6.67 -2.72
C ILE A 142 -8.21 -5.80 -3.37
N VAL A 143 -7.12 -5.57 -2.65
CA VAL A 143 -5.91 -4.96 -3.19
C VAL A 143 -4.81 -6.00 -3.25
N LEU A 144 -4.07 -5.99 -4.34
CA LEU A 144 -2.92 -6.86 -4.53
C LEU A 144 -1.65 -6.15 -4.06
N VAL A 145 -0.82 -6.85 -3.30
CA VAL A 145 0.53 -6.41 -2.91
C VAL A 145 1.53 -7.46 -3.35
N VAL A 146 2.36 -7.13 -4.35
CA VAL A 146 3.45 -7.97 -4.82
C VAL A 146 4.69 -7.68 -3.98
N LEU A 147 5.30 -8.72 -3.43
CA LEU A 147 6.48 -8.62 -2.56
C LEU A 147 7.66 -9.29 -3.26
N ASP A 148 8.60 -8.50 -3.76
CA ASP A 148 9.82 -8.97 -4.39
C ASP A 148 10.85 -9.42 -3.32
N TYR A 149 11.99 -9.95 -3.74
CA TYR A 149 13.08 -10.39 -2.85
C TYR A 149 13.46 -9.33 -1.81
N LYS A 150 13.55 -8.07 -2.23
CA LYS A 150 13.91 -6.93 -1.37
C LYS A 150 12.81 -6.54 -0.37
N ASP A 151 11.59 -7.03 -0.57
CA ASP A 151 10.41 -6.66 0.21
C ASP A 151 10.13 -7.63 1.36
N LEU A 152 10.88 -8.74 1.42
CA LEU A 152 10.82 -9.73 2.51
C LEU A 152 12.12 -9.73 3.32
N THR A 153 12.05 -10.12 4.60
CA THR A 153 13.24 -10.28 5.44
C THR A 153 14.01 -11.54 5.07
N LEU A 154 15.34 -11.49 5.22
CA LEU A 154 16.25 -12.56 4.79
C LEU A 154 15.82 -13.93 5.32
N GLN A 155 15.76 -14.93 4.42
CA GLN A 155 15.40 -16.32 4.73
C GLN A 155 14.01 -16.49 5.38
N SER A 156 13.06 -15.60 5.10
CA SER A 156 11.72 -15.66 5.67
C SER A 156 10.65 -15.17 4.68
N GLN A 157 9.39 -15.38 5.03
CA GLN A 157 8.22 -14.82 4.32
C GLN A 157 7.69 -13.53 4.95
N VAL A 158 8.42 -12.95 5.89
CA VAL A 158 7.96 -11.79 6.65
C VAL A 158 8.25 -10.53 5.83
N PRO A 159 7.24 -9.66 5.57
CA PRO A 159 7.48 -8.40 4.88
C PRO A 159 8.43 -7.49 5.66
N THR A 160 9.24 -6.71 4.96
CA THR A 160 10.03 -5.63 5.58
C THR A 160 9.12 -4.64 6.29
N GLY A 161 9.63 -3.89 7.28
CA GLY A 161 8.81 -2.98 8.07
C GLY A 161 7.95 -2.03 7.23
N SER A 162 8.51 -1.45 6.16
CA SER A 162 7.76 -0.58 5.24
C SER A 162 6.60 -1.30 4.53
N ASN A 163 6.80 -2.56 4.09
CA ASN A 163 5.75 -3.34 3.46
C ASN A 163 4.73 -3.86 4.47
N ALA A 164 5.17 -4.22 5.68
CA ALA A 164 4.28 -4.58 6.78
C ALA A 164 3.36 -3.41 7.14
N LEU A 165 3.90 -2.19 7.25
CA LEU A 165 3.09 -0.99 7.48
C LEU A 165 2.14 -0.72 6.31
N ARG A 166 2.61 -0.78 5.06
CA ARG A 166 1.76 -0.63 3.87
C ARG A 166 0.57 -1.59 3.91
N ILE A 167 0.81 -2.87 4.20
CA ILE A 167 -0.24 -3.89 4.34
C ILE A 167 -1.19 -3.55 5.49
N ARG A 168 -0.66 -3.10 6.64
CA ARG A 168 -1.47 -2.69 7.80
C ARG A 168 -2.40 -1.52 7.46
N LEU A 169 -1.87 -0.45 6.86
CA LEU A 169 -2.65 0.73 6.48
C LEU A 169 -3.73 0.41 5.45
N LEU A 170 -3.43 -0.45 4.45
CA LEU A 170 -4.44 -0.93 3.50
C LEU A 170 -5.59 -1.66 4.20
N LYS A 171 -5.30 -2.45 5.25
CA LYS A 171 -6.35 -3.10 6.05
C LYS A 171 -7.17 -2.08 6.86
N HIS A 172 -6.54 -1.07 7.45
CA HIS A 172 -7.24 0.02 8.14
C HIS A 172 -8.17 0.81 7.20
N LEU A 173 -7.80 0.94 5.93
CA LEU A 173 -8.66 1.51 4.88
C LEU A 173 -9.82 0.59 4.44
N GLY A 174 -9.97 -0.58 5.05
CA GLY A 174 -11.05 -1.54 4.77
C GLY A 174 -10.78 -2.48 3.60
N TYR A 175 -9.56 -2.52 3.06
CA TYR A 175 -9.21 -3.42 1.98
C TYR A 175 -8.81 -4.82 2.47
N LYS A 176 -9.20 -5.83 1.70
CA LYS A 176 -8.62 -7.18 1.82
C LYS A 176 -7.31 -7.23 1.05
N VAL A 177 -6.19 -7.42 1.74
CA VAL A 177 -4.85 -7.38 1.13
C VAL A 177 -4.38 -8.76 0.69
N LEU A 178 -4.40 -9.04 -0.60
CA LEU A 178 -3.89 -10.26 -1.20
C LEU A 178 -2.39 -10.12 -1.52
N GLN A 179 -1.55 -10.81 -0.74
CA GLN A 179 -0.10 -10.77 -0.90
C GLN A 179 0.39 -11.80 -1.92
N VAL A 180 1.31 -11.40 -2.79
CA VAL A 180 1.97 -12.25 -3.78
C VAL A 180 3.49 -12.18 -3.58
N PRO A 181 4.05 -13.06 -2.73
CA PRO A 181 5.49 -13.08 -2.48
C PRO A 181 6.25 -13.79 -3.60
N TYR A 182 7.47 -13.31 -3.89
CA TYR A 182 8.36 -13.87 -4.93
C TYR A 182 8.69 -15.35 -4.74
N THR A 183 8.59 -15.85 -3.51
CA THR A 183 8.86 -17.25 -3.17
C THR A 183 7.73 -18.19 -3.55
N GLU A 184 6.53 -17.65 -3.77
CA GLU A 184 5.34 -18.43 -4.13
C GLU A 184 4.95 -18.23 -5.60
N TYR A 185 5.28 -17.06 -6.16
CA TYR A 185 5.05 -16.73 -7.56
C TYR A 185 6.35 -16.76 -8.36
N ASP A 186 6.39 -17.61 -9.37
CA ASP A 186 7.51 -17.72 -10.31
C ASP A 186 7.11 -17.13 -11.67
N ASP A 187 7.76 -16.02 -12.05
CA ASP A 187 7.46 -15.28 -13.28
C ASP A 187 7.84 -16.06 -14.56
N LYS A 188 8.71 -17.07 -14.44
CA LYS A 188 9.16 -17.95 -15.53
C LYS A 188 8.19 -19.09 -15.82
N LYS A 189 7.22 -19.35 -14.94
CA LYS A 189 6.21 -20.39 -15.17
C LYS A 189 5.27 -20.02 -16.33
N PRO A 190 4.70 -21.02 -17.04
CA PRO A 190 3.70 -20.77 -18.08
C PRO A 190 2.52 -19.95 -17.55
N VAL A 191 1.94 -19.10 -18.41
CA VAL A 191 0.82 -18.20 -18.06
C VAL A 191 -0.30 -18.92 -17.31
N LEU A 192 -0.72 -20.11 -17.78
CA LEU A 192 -1.77 -20.90 -17.13
C LEU A 192 -1.46 -21.24 -15.66
N GLN A 193 -0.21 -21.55 -15.33
CA GLN A 193 0.16 -21.85 -13.94
C GLN A 193 0.16 -20.60 -13.07
N LYS A 194 0.58 -19.45 -13.63
CA LYS A 194 0.58 -18.16 -12.93
C LYS A 194 -0.84 -17.68 -12.63
N VAL A 195 -1.72 -17.80 -13.62
CA VAL A 195 -3.16 -17.52 -13.50
C VAL A 195 -3.82 -18.44 -12.46
N LYS A 196 -3.52 -19.75 -12.53
CA LYS A 196 -4.03 -20.73 -11.56
C LYS A 196 -3.60 -20.39 -10.13
N TYR A 197 -2.33 -20.05 -9.92
CA TYR A 197 -1.84 -19.62 -8.61
C TYR A 197 -2.63 -18.42 -8.07
N LEU A 198 -2.83 -17.37 -8.88
CA LEU A 198 -3.56 -16.17 -8.45
C LEU A 198 -5.04 -16.46 -8.15
N HIS A 199 -5.66 -17.35 -8.92
CA HIS A 199 -7.06 -17.77 -8.71
C HIS A 199 -7.24 -18.64 -7.45
N GLU A 200 -6.28 -19.54 -7.18
CA GLU A 200 -6.33 -20.45 -6.03
C GLU A 200 -5.80 -19.80 -4.74
N LYS A 201 -5.06 -18.68 -4.85
CA LYS A 201 -4.56 -17.94 -3.70
C LYS A 201 -5.75 -17.52 -2.84
N PRO A 202 -5.85 -17.98 -1.58
CA PRO A 202 -7.01 -17.71 -0.76
C PRO A 202 -7.17 -16.20 -0.58
N ALA A 203 -8.38 -15.71 -0.81
CA ALA A 203 -8.71 -14.34 -0.47
C ALA A 203 -8.45 -14.14 1.04
N PRO A 204 -7.89 -12.99 1.47
CA PRO A 204 -7.60 -12.75 2.87
C PRO A 204 -8.86 -12.92 3.71
N VAL A 205 -8.80 -13.80 4.71
CA VAL A 205 -9.90 -14.03 5.65
C VAL A 205 -10.06 -12.78 6.51
N CYS A 206 -11.30 -12.37 6.76
CA CYS A 206 -11.59 -11.32 7.73
C CYS A 206 -11.13 -11.82 9.12
N CYS A 207 -10.09 -11.20 9.67
CA CYS A 207 -9.80 -11.27 11.10
C CYS A 207 -10.39 -10.03 11.75
#